data_AF-A0A1V4HJG7-F1
#
_entry.id   AF-A0A1V4HJG7-F1
#
_cell.length_a   1.000
_cell.length_b   1.000
_cell.length_c   1.000
_cell.angle_alpha   90.00
_cell.angle_beta   90.00
_cell.angle_gamma   90.00
#
_symmetry.space_group_name_H-M   'P 1'
#
loop_
_entity.id
_entity.type
_entity.pdbx_description
1 polymer ?
#
loop_
_entity_poly.entity_id
_entity_poly.type
_entity_poly.pdbx_seq_one_letter_code
_entity_poly.pdbx_strand_id
1 'polypeptide(L)'
;MVDIGFLTRWEQEHNAIQRTIEGFWNAFRIWKTQDKHGYHELFLGKLDEDFIIINVRSISLKQHYDREGAAIFCSLRLHYLHTMIGTYDMEFLLDGVTADDYLSFEDRITLHQTLATDKYALRFARKALAEGIEEDTIMKITGLEAEYISMLKRKLLN
;
A
#
# COMPACT_ATOMS: atom_id res chain seq x y z
N MET A 1 -9.06 33.83 -9.46
CA MET A 1 -9.23 33.18 -8.14
C MET A 1 -8.97 31.70 -8.35
N VAL A 2 -7.98 31.11 -7.67
CA VAL A 2 -7.68 29.67 -7.81
C VAL A 2 -8.78 28.90 -7.08
N ASP A 3 -9.52 28.08 -7.82
CA ASP A 3 -10.56 27.22 -7.24
C ASP A 3 -9.90 26.00 -6.59
N ILE A 4 -9.55 26.17 -5.32
CA ILE A 4 -8.91 25.13 -4.49
C ILE A 4 -9.82 23.90 -4.33
N GLY A 5 -11.14 24.06 -4.49
CA GLY A 5 -12.12 22.97 -4.36
C GLY A 5 -12.32 22.14 -5.62
N PHE A 6 -11.71 22.52 -6.75
CA PHE A 6 -11.88 21.80 -8.02
C PHE A 6 -11.53 20.32 -7.90
N LEU A 7 -10.33 20.00 -7.38
CA LEU A 7 -9.87 18.61 -7.28
C LEU A 7 -10.72 17.77 -6.31
N THR A 8 -11.23 18.37 -5.24
CA THR A 8 -12.12 17.66 -4.30
C THR A 8 -13.45 17.32 -4.96
N ARG A 9 -14.06 18.24 -5.70
CA ARG A 9 -15.32 17.97 -6.40
C ARG A 9 -15.13 16.97 -7.53
N TRP A 10 -14.04 17.11 -8.28
CA TRP A 10 -13.67 16.18 -9.34
C TRP A 10 -13.45 14.76 -8.79
N GLU A 11 -12.74 14.63 -7.66
CA GLU A 11 -12.55 13.34 -6.98
C GLU A 11 -13.90 12.71 -6.61
N GLN A 12 -14.80 13.48 -6.01
CA GLN A 12 -16.13 13.01 -5.61
C GLN A 12 -16.98 12.60 -6.81
N GLU A 13 -16.93 13.34 -7.91
CA GLU A 13 -17.67 13.06 -9.13
C GLU A 13 -17.21 11.75 -9.79
N HIS A 14 -15.90 11.51 -9.81
CA HIS A 14 -15.30 10.37 -10.53
C HIS A 14 -14.88 9.21 -9.63
N ASN A 15 -15.09 9.33 -8.32
CA ASN A 15 -14.70 8.37 -7.27
C ASN A 15 -13.24 7.94 -7.42
N ALA A 16 -12.35 8.91 -7.66
CA ALA A 16 -11.00 8.64 -8.14
C ALA A 16 -10.13 7.93 -7.09
N ILE A 17 -10.27 8.27 -5.80
CA ILE A 17 -9.51 7.63 -4.73
C ILE A 17 -9.83 6.13 -4.66
N GLN A 18 -11.13 5.79 -4.63
CA GLN A 18 -11.55 4.40 -4.53
C GLN A 18 -11.09 3.58 -5.74
N ARG A 19 -11.24 4.12 -6.95
CA ARG A 19 -10.76 3.49 -8.18
C ARG A 19 -9.25 3.28 -8.18
N THR A 20 -8.50 4.21 -7.59
CA THR A 20 -7.04 4.09 -7.45
C THR A 20 -6.68 2.98 -6.47
N ILE A 21 -7.39 2.84 -5.34
CA ILE A 21 -7.18 1.76 -4.37
C ILE A 21 -7.49 0.39 -5.00
N GLU A 22 -8.58 0.29 -5.74
CA GLU A 22 -8.95 -0.93 -6.46
C GLU A 22 -7.94 -1.27 -7.57
N GLY A 23 -7.50 -0.25 -8.31
CA GLY A 23 -6.45 -0.34 -9.31
C GLY A 23 -5.15 -0.91 -8.74
N PHE A 24 -4.71 -0.39 -7.59
CA PHE A 24 -3.55 -0.93 -6.88
C PHE A 24 -3.69 -2.43 -6.63
N TRP A 25 -4.80 -2.86 -6.02
CA TRP A 25 -4.99 -4.27 -5.69
C TRP A 25 -5.01 -5.17 -6.93
N ASN A 26 -5.59 -4.68 -8.03
CA ASN A 26 -5.59 -5.39 -9.30
C ASN A 26 -4.15 -5.51 -9.87
N ALA A 27 -3.45 -4.38 -10.01
CA ALA A 27 -2.08 -4.32 -10.53
C ALA A 27 -1.13 -5.17 -9.68
N PHE A 28 -1.21 -5.08 -8.36
CA PHE A 28 -0.38 -5.85 -7.43
C PHE A 28 -0.57 -7.36 -7.59
N ARG A 29 -1.82 -7.83 -7.69
CA ARG A 29 -2.13 -9.26 -7.84
C ARG A 29 -1.72 -9.79 -9.22
N ILE A 30 -1.91 -9.00 -10.27
CA ILE A 30 -1.45 -9.34 -11.62
C ILE A 30 0.07 -9.46 -11.62
N TRP A 31 0.79 -8.42 -11.18
CA TRP A 31 2.25 -8.43 -11.14
C TRP A 31 2.79 -9.59 -10.30
N LYS A 32 2.23 -9.84 -9.10
CA LYS A 32 2.60 -10.97 -8.23
C LYS A 32 2.48 -12.33 -8.92
N THR A 33 1.47 -12.51 -9.79
CA THR A 33 1.25 -13.77 -10.52
C THR A 33 2.14 -13.89 -11.74
N GLN A 34 2.37 -12.80 -12.46
CA GLN A 34 3.23 -12.75 -13.65
C GLN A 34 4.71 -12.88 -13.32
N ASP A 35 5.18 -12.22 -12.25
CA ASP A 35 6.57 -12.27 -11.79
C ASP A 35 6.67 -12.79 -10.36
N LYS A 36 6.35 -14.08 -10.19
CA LYS A 36 6.43 -14.73 -8.88
C LYS A 36 7.85 -14.72 -8.31
N HIS A 37 8.88 -14.84 -9.15
CA HIS A 37 10.26 -14.87 -8.67
C HIS A 37 10.66 -13.49 -8.13
N GLY A 38 10.45 -12.43 -8.92
CA GLY A 38 10.72 -11.06 -8.49
C GLY A 38 9.89 -10.67 -7.28
N TYR A 39 8.63 -11.09 -7.17
CA TYR A 39 7.82 -10.91 -5.97
C TYR A 39 8.47 -11.52 -4.72
N HIS A 40 8.86 -12.80 -4.80
CA HIS A 40 9.47 -13.49 -3.67
C HIS A 40 10.84 -12.92 -3.31
N GLU A 41 11.60 -12.49 -4.31
CA GLU A 41 12.89 -11.85 -4.11
C GLU A 41 12.75 -10.48 -3.45
N LEU A 42 11.87 -9.62 -3.98
CA LEU A 42 11.65 -8.26 -3.49
C LEU A 42 11.17 -8.26 -2.04
N PHE A 43 10.23 -9.14 -1.71
CA PHE A 43 9.60 -9.13 -0.39
C PHE A 43 10.18 -10.12 0.62
N LEU A 44 11.32 -10.77 0.36
CA LEU A 44 11.88 -11.81 1.24
C LEU A 44 10.86 -12.95 1.49
N GLY A 45 10.27 -13.45 0.41
CA GLY A 45 9.17 -14.42 0.41
C GLY A 45 7.79 -13.78 0.39
N LYS A 46 6.75 -14.56 0.77
CA LYS A 46 5.36 -14.07 0.73
C LYS A 46 5.13 -12.95 1.75
N LEU A 47 4.37 -11.93 1.35
CA LEU A 47 3.72 -10.98 2.25
C LEU A 47 2.36 -11.52 2.69
N ASP A 48 1.97 -11.18 3.90
CA ASP A 48 0.60 -11.33 4.36
C ASP A 48 -0.17 -10.05 4.00
N GLU A 49 -0.92 -10.09 2.90
CA GLU A 49 -1.52 -8.90 2.26
C GLU A 49 -2.44 -8.10 3.18
N ASP A 50 -2.99 -8.71 4.24
CA ASP A 50 -3.82 -8.01 5.22
C ASP A 50 -3.04 -6.96 6.02
N PHE A 51 -1.71 -7.03 6.05
CA PHE A 51 -0.85 -6.03 6.70
C PHE A 51 -0.32 -4.97 5.72
N ILE A 52 -0.80 -4.96 4.47
CA ILE A 52 -0.54 -3.88 3.53
C ILE A 52 -1.49 -2.72 3.83
N ILE A 53 -0.92 -1.56 4.14
CA ILE A 53 -1.63 -0.33 4.48
C ILE A 53 -1.51 0.63 3.30
N ILE A 54 -2.67 1.14 2.86
CA ILE A 54 -2.78 2.05 1.73
C ILE A 54 -3.15 3.42 2.25
N ASN A 55 -2.27 4.39 2.03
CA ASN A 55 -2.49 5.78 2.40
C ASN A 55 -2.63 6.64 1.15
N VAL A 56 -3.72 7.39 1.03
CA VAL A 56 -3.85 8.40 -0.04
C VAL A 56 -2.81 9.48 0.18
N ARG A 57 -1.91 9.65 -0.78
CA ARG A 57 -0.81 10.61 -0.72
C ARG A 57 -1.25 11.98 -1.24
N SER A 58 -1.86 12.01 -2.41
CA SER A 58 -2.20 13.26 -3.09
C SER A 58 -3.17 13.03 -4.25
N ILE A 59 -3.93 14.08 -4.56
CA ILE A 59 -4.56 14.26 -5.87
C ILE A 59 -3.96 15.53 -6.47
N SER A 60 -3.49 15.45 -7.70
CA SER A 60 -2.77 16.56 -8.34
C SER A 60 -3.15 16.71 -9.80
N LEU A 61 -3.38 17.94 -10.25
CA LEU A 61 -3.47 18.29 -11.66
C LEU A 61 -2.05 18.50 -12.19
N LYS A 62 -1.67 17.76 -13.23
CA LYS A 62 -0.37 17.92 -13.91
C LYS A 62 -0.60 18.30 -15.37
N GLN A 63 0.00 19.40 -15.78
CA GLN A 63 0.06 19.80 -17.18
C GLN A 63 1.22 19.05 -17.84
N HIS A 64 0.94 18.41 -18.97
CA HIS A 64 1.98 17.85 -19.82
C HIS A 64 2.31 18.82 -20.94
N TYR A 65 3.59 18.94 -21.27
CA TYR A 65 4.09 19.79 -22.36
C TYR A 65 4.48 18.97 -23.59
N ASP A 66 4.65 17.66 -23.40
CA ASP A 66 5.02 16.65 -24.39
C ASP A 66 3.82 15.91 -25.01
N ARG A 67 2.66 15.98 -24.35
CA ARG A 67 1.36 15.55 -24.87
C ARG A 67 0.33 16.66 -24.69
N GLU A 68 -0.66 16.72 -25.57
CA GLU A 68 -1.74 17.70 -25.44
C GLU A 68 -2.57 17.43 -24.18
N GLY A 69 -2.57 18.40 -23.25
CA GLY A 69 -3.55 18.45 -22.16
C GLY A 69 -2.98 18.30 -20.75
N ALA A 70 -3.90 18.38 -19.79
CA ALA A 70 -3.63 18.14 -18.38
C ALA A 70 -4.27 16.82 -17.95
N ALA A 71 -3.66 16.16 -16.97
CA ALA A 71 -4.16 14.94 -16.38
C ALA A 71 -4.23 15.10 -14.85
N ILE A 72 -5.12 14.35 -14.23
CA ILE A 72 -5.25 14.28 -12.78
C ILE A 72 -4.61 12.97 -12.31
N PHE A 73 -3.68 13.07 -11.36
CA PHE A 73 -3.02 11.94 -10.74
C PHE A 73 -3.54 11.75 -9.33
N CYS A 74 -4.00 10.54 -9.03
CA CYS A 74 -4.27 10.10 -7.66
C CYS A 74 -3.16 9.13 -7.22
N SER A 75 -2.47 9.50 -6.15
CA SER A 75 -1.27 8.81 -5.68
C SER A 75 -1.53 8.12 -4.35
N LEU A 76 -1.08 6.88 -4.22
CA LEU A 76 -1.09 6.08 -2.99
C LEU A 76 0.33 5.84 -2.51
N ARG A 77 0.51 5.81 -1.19
CA ARG A 77 1.68 5.22 -0.54
C ARG A 77 1.29 3.88 0.03
N LEU A 78 2.15 2.90 -0.21
CA LEU A 78 1.97 1.52 0.21
C LEU A 78 2.94 1.26 1.35
N HIS A 79 2.42 0.78 2.47
CA HIS A 79 3.23 0.33 3.60
C HIS A 79 2.92 -1.12 3.91
N TYR A 80 3.90 -1.83 4.46
CA TYR A 80 3.71 -3.10 5.12
C TYR A 80 4.10 -2.91 6.57
N LEU A 81 3.11 -2.89 7.47
CA LEU A 81 3.30 -2.37 8.83
C LEU A 81 3.94 -0.97 8.78
N HIS A 82 5.15 -0.81 9.32
CA HIS A 82 5.87 0.46 9.41
C HIS A 82 6.75 0.72 8.18
N THR A 83 6.98 -0.30 7.34
CA THR A 83 7.87 -0.19 6.19
C THR A 83 7.13 0.35 4.97
N MET A 84 7.56 1.49 4.42
CA MET A 84 7.13 1.89 3.09
C MET A 84 7.64 0.85 2.07
N ILE A 85 6.72 0.30 1.28
CA ILE A 85 7.05 -0.72 0.27
C ILE A 85 6.97 -0.18 -1.16
N GLY A 86 6.27 0.93 -1.38
CA GLY A 86 6.16 1.52 -2.70
C GLY A 86 5.08 2.58 -2.84
N THR A 87 4.78 2.92 -4.09
CA THR A 87 3.70 3.82 -4.48
C THR A 87 2.87 3.22 -5.60
N TYR A 88 1.63 3.68 -5.68
CA TYR A 88 0.78 3.42 -6.83
C TYR A 88 0.14 4.72 -7.27
N ASP A 89 0.25 5.04 -8.55
CA ASP A 89 -0.31 6.25 -9.14
C ASP A 89 -1.28 5.87 -10.24
N MET A 90 -2.51 6.36 -10.19
CA MET A 90 -3.46 6.26 -11.31
C MET A 90 -3.60 7.63 -11.98
N GLU A 91 -3.44 7.63 -13.29
CA GLU A 91 -3.62 8.80 -14.14
C GLU A 91 -5.03 8.81 -14.74
N PHE A 92 -5.67 9.97 -14.68
CA PHE A 92 -6.98 10.21 -15.24
C PHE A 92 -6.94 11.39 -16.22
N LEU A 93 -7.70 11.26 -17.31
CA LEU A 93 -8.12 12.39 -18.11
C LEU A 93 -9.06 13.29 -17.30
N LEU A 94 -9.24 14.55 -17.72
CA LEU A 94 -10.07 15.53 -17.01
C LEU A 94 -11.55 15.14 -16.92
N ASP A 95 -12.03 14.22 -17.76
CA ASP A 95 -13.38 13.67 -17.74
C ASP A 95 -13.54 12.43 -16.84
N GLY A 96 -12.48 12.02 -16.14
CA GLY A 96 -12.50 10.86 -15.24
C GLY A 96 -12.17 9.52 -15.89
N VAL A 97 -11.89 9.48 -17.20
CA VAL A 97 -11.42 8.25 -17.86
C VAL A 97 -10.01 7.92 -17.36
N THR A 98 -9.76 6.67 -16.98
CA THR A 98 -8.41 6.21 -16.62
C THR A 98 -7.54 6.20 -17.87
N ALA A 99 -6.43 6.91 -17.83
CA ALA A 99 -5.46 6.99 -18.92
C ALA A 99 -4.36 5.93 -18.76
N ASP A 100 -3.80 5.80 -17.56
CA ASP A 100 -2.71 4.88 -17.26
C ASP A 100 -2.59 4.62 -15.74
N ASP A 101 -1.79 3.63 -15.35
CA ASP A 101 -1.43 3.37 -13.96
C ASP A 101 0.03 2.93 -13.78
N TYR A 102 0.58 3.22 -12.59
CA TYR A 102 1.99 2.99 -12.28
C TYR A 102 2.13 2.36 -10.90
N LEU A 103 2.55 1.10 -10.84
CA LEU A 103 2.97 0.44 -9.61
C LEU A 103 4.49 0.48 -9.50
N SER A 104 5.00 1.09 -8.43
CA SER A 104 6.43 1.19 -8.18
C SER A 104 6.75 0.74 -6.75
N PHE A 105 7.84 -0.01 -6.58
CA PHE A 105 8.31 -0.45 -5.28
C PHE A 105 9.62 0.22 -4.89
N GLU A 106 9.87 0.29 -3.59
CA GLU A 106 11.13 0.79 -3.04
C GLU A 106 12.33 -0.05 -3.51
N ASP A 107 13.52 0.56 -3.47
CA ASP A 107 14.76 -0.15 -3.81
C ASP A 107 14.92 -1.42 -2.94
N ARG A 108 15.34 -2.51 -3.58
CA ARG A 108 15.43 -3.83 -2.95
C ARG A 108 16.31 -3.83 -1.71
N ILE A 109 17.45 -3.12 -1.72
CA ILE A 109 18.39 -3.13 -0.60
C ILE A 109 17.77 -2.44 0.61
N THR A 110 17.20 -1.25 0.39
CA THR A 110 16.51 -0.49 1.44
C THR A 110 15.31 -1.26 1.98
N LEU A 111 14.49 -1.84 1.09
CA LEU A 111 13.31 -2.60 1.47
C LEU A 111 13.66 -3.84 2.29
N HIS A 112 14.71 -4.58 1.93
CA HIS A 112 15.12 -5.77 2.67
C HIS A 112 15.54 -5.47 4.10
N GLN A 113 16.22 -4.34 4.33
CA GLN A 113 16.69 -3.94 5.66
C GLN A 113 15.53 -3.67 6.63
N THR A 114 14.47 -3.02 6.16
CA THR A 114 13.33 -2.63 6.99
C THR A 114 12.30 -3.77 7.09
N LEU A 115 11.98 -4.41 5.97
CA LEU A 115 10.95 -5.45 5.89
C LEU A 115 11.30 -6.71 6.69
N ALA A 116 12.59 -7.04 6.83
CA ALA A 116 13.02 -8.18 7.63
C ALA A 116 12.58 -8.05 9.10
N THR A 117 12.63 -6.83 9.66
CA THR A 117 12.21 -6.53 11.03
C THR A 117 10.71 -6.73 11.20
N ASP A 118 9.90 -6.16 10.31
CA ASP A 118 8.44 -6.29 10.32
C ASP A 118 8.00 -7.76 10.17
N LYS A 119 8.65 -8.52 9.28
CA LYS A 119 8.40 -9.95 9.12
C LYS A 119 8.77 -10.76 10.36
N TYR A 120 9.90 -10.43 10.99
CA TYR A 120 10.31 -11.07 12.23
C TYR A 120 9.30 -10.78 13.35
N ALA A 121 8.89 -9.52 13.51
CA ALA A 121 7.92 -9.07 14.49
C ALA A 121 6.59 -9.83 14.36
N LEU A 122 6.03 -9.92 13.15
CA LEU A 122 4.80 -10.68 12.90
C LEU A 122 4.96 -12.16 13.21
N ARG A 123 6.09 -12.77 12.81
CA ARG A 123 6.35 -14.19 13.07
C ARG A 123 6.49 -14.47 14.57
N PHE A 124 7.17 -13.60 15.30
CA PHE A 124 7.30 -13.70 16.75
C PHE A 124 5.94 -13.54 17.42
N ALA A 125 5.20 -12.47 17.11
CA ALA A 125 3.90 -12.18 17.68
C ALA A 125 2.91 -13.33 17.45
N ARG A 126 2.88 -13.92 16.25
CA ARG A 126 2.03 -15.08 15.96
C ARG A 126 2.34 -16.28 16.85
N LYS A 127 3.62 -16.61 17.06
CA LYS A 127 4.03 -17.71 17.94
C LYS A 127 3.72 -17.40 19.40
N ALA A 128 4.03 -16.19 19.84
CA ALA A 128 3.80 -15.75 21.21
C ALA A 128 2.31 -15.78 21.57
N LEU A 129 1.43 -15.32 20.68
CA LEU A 129 -0.03 -15.42 20.84
C LEU A 129 -0.49 -16.87 20.95
N ALA A 130 0.06 -17.78 20.13
CA ALA A 130 -0.27 -19.21 20.19
C ALA A 130 0.20 -19.89 21.48
N GLU A 131 1.27 -19.37 22.10
CA GLU A 131 1.80 -19.81 23.39
C GLU A 131 1.09 -19.14 24.59
N GLY A 132 0.11 -18.26 24.34
CA GLY A 132 -0.66 -17.60 25.39
C GLY A 132 0.08 -16.41 26.05
N ILE A 133 1.08 -15.85 25.39
CA ILE A 133 1.76 -14.64 25.88
C ILE A 133 0.83 -13.43 25.76
N GLU A 134 0.82 -12.60 26.81
CA GLU A 134 0.01 -11.38 26.91
C GLU A 134 0.34 -10.36 25.81
N GLU A 135 -0.70 -9.72 25.25
CA GLU A 135 -0.57 -8.77 24.13
C GLU A 135 0.39 -7.62 24.44
N ASP A 136 0.28 -7.03 25.64
CA ASP A 136 1.15 -5.95 26.09
C ASP A 136 2.63 -6.34 26.07
N THR A 137 2.93 -7.60 26.38
CA THR A 137 4.30 -8.11 26.33
C THR A 137 4.78 -8.25 24.89
N ILE A 138 3.92 -8.76 24.01
CA ILE A 138 4.23 -8.90 22.58
C ILE A 138 4.46 -7.54 21.93
N MET A 139 3.60 -6.55 22.20
CA MET A 139 3.74 -5.19 21.70
C MET A 139 5.06 -4.56 22.13
N LYS A 140 5.44 -4.69 23.40
CA LYS A 140 6.71 -4.16 23.93
C LYS A 140 7.94 -4.80 23.30
N ILE A 141 7.90 -6.11 23.01
CA ILE A 141 9.02 -6.84 22.41
C ILE A 141 9.14 -6.55 20.92
N THR A 142 8.00 -6.51 20.21
CA THR A 142 7.98 -6.47 18.74
C THR A 142 7.86 -5.06 18.17
N GLY A 143 7.39 -4.10 18.97
CA GLY A 143 7.03 -2.76 18.50
C GLY A 143 5.75 -2.72 17.67
N LEU A 144 5.01 -3.84 17.55
CA LEU A 144 3.75 -3.87 16.83
C LEU A 144 2.67 -3.10 17.57
N GLU A 145 1.88 -2.34 16.83
CA GLU A 145 0.68 -1.68 17.33
C GLU A 145 -0.44 -2.69 17.66
N ALA A 146 -1.32 -2.29 18.57
CA ALA A 146 -2.42 -3.13 19.07
C ALA A 146 -3.36 -3.62 17.95
N GLU A 147 -3.52 -2.84 16.88
CA GLU A 147 -4.32 -3.23 15.72
C GLU A 147 -3.77 -4.48 15.02
N TYR A 148 -2.45 -4.57 14.85
CA TYR A 148 -1.81 -5.72 14.21
C TYR A 148 -1.89 -6.97 15.08
N ILE A 149 -1.75 -6.82 16.39
CA ILE A 149 -1.94 -7.92 17.35
C ILE A 149 -3.38 -8.44 17.30
N SER A 150 -4.36 -7.53 17.27
CA SER A 150 -5.78 -7.86 17.14
C SER A 150 -6.08 -8.58 15.82
N MET A 151 -5.47 -8.16 14.72
CA MET A 151 -5.55 -8.84 13.42
C MET A 151 -4.98 -10.25 13.48
N LEU A 152 -3.81 -10.44 14.09
CA LEU A 152 -3.21 -11.77 14.27
C LEU A 152 -4.08 -12.69 15.12
N LYS A 153 -4.68 -12.18 16.21
CA LYS A 153 -5.60 -12.97 17.04
C LYS A 153 -6.81 -13.47 16.26
N ARG A 154 -7.46 -12.58 15.49
CA ARG A 154 -8.61 -12.98 14.64
C ARG A 154 -8.24 -14.08 13.66
N LYS A 155 -7.02 -14.07 13.13
CA LYS A 155 -6.49 -15.10 12.22
C LYS A 155 -6.14 -16.43 12.89
N LEU A 156 -5.88 -16.45 14.20
CA LEU A 156 -5.60 -17.70 14.93
C LEU A 156 -6.87 -18.43 15.35
N LEU A 157 -7.99 -17.71 15.42
CA LEU A 157 -9.30 -18.22 15.85
C LEU A 157 -10.18 -18.68 14.68
N ASN A 158 -9.79 -18.35 13.44
CA ASN A 158 -10.45 -18.76 12.19
C ASN A 158 -9.63 -19.85 11.49
#